data_AF-A0AB37UE83-F1
#
_entry.id   AF-A0AB37UE83-F1
#
_cell.length_a   1.000
_cell.length_b   1.000
_cell.length_c   1.000
_cell.angle_alpha   90.00
_cell.angle_beta   90.00
_cell.angle_gamma   90.00
#
_symmetry.space_group_name_H-M   'P 1'
#
loop_
_entity.id
_entity.type
_entity.pdbx_description
1 polymer ?
#
loop_
_entity_poly.entity_id
_entity_poly.type
_entity_poly.pdbx_seq_one_letter_code
_entity_poly.pdbx_strand_id
1 'polypeptide(L)' 'MGFRSNPKIETVAYPNGDRVQNFILILHATEWEGSLACLDGESLALDFFDLKHLPPLMLTDMPILKKFQEYKRSGKLQLF' A
#
# COMPACT_ATOMS: atom_id res chain seq x y z
N MET A 1 6.73 -8.84 8.01
CA MET A 1 5.72 -7.80 8.30
C MET A 1 6.42 -6.46 8.33
N GLY A 2 5.80 -5.44 7.75
CA GLY A 2 6.21 -4.05 7.81
C GLY A 2 5.23 -3.21 8.60
N PHE A 3 5.66 -2.07 9.14
CA PHE A 3 4.74 -1.06 9.65
C PHE A 3 5.17 0.34 9.24
N ARG A 4 4.25 1.30 9.34
CA ARG A 4 4.52 2.71 9.10
C ARG A 4 3.59 3.59 9.93
N SER A 5 4.14 4.68 10.46
CA SER A 5 3.39 5.72 11.16
C SER A 5 4.15 7.05 11.11
N ASN A 6 4.08 7.75 9.97
CA ASN A 6 4.62 9.08 9.75
C ASN A 6 3.50 10.14 9.79
N PRO A 7 3.46 11.01 10.82
CA PRO A 7 2.40 12.01 10.94
C PRO A 7 2.39 13.06 9.82
N LYS A 8 3.48 13.21 9.05
CA LYS A 8 3.51 14.12 7.91
C LYS A 8 2.81 13.57 6.66
N ILE A 9 2.65 12.25 6.58
CA ILE A 9 2.15 11.57 5.37
C ILE A 9 0.82 10.86 5.65
N GLU A 10 0.66 10.29 6.84
CA GLU A 10 -0.46 9.41 7.19
C GLU A 10 -1.47 10.05 8.14
N THR A 11 -1.37 11.37 8.36
CA THR A 11 -2.45 12.15 8.95
C THR A 11 -3.54 12.35 7.90
N VAL A 12 -4.78 11.98 8.23
CA VAL A 12 -5.96 12.33 7.44
C VAL A 12 -6.71 13.43 8.19
N ALA A 13 -7.00 14.53 7.50
CA ALA A 13 -7.85 15.60 7.99
C ALA A 13 -9.17 15.57 7.21
N TYR A 14 -10.28 15.38 7.93
CA TYR A 14 -11.61 15.32 7.35
C TYR A 14 -12.22 16.73 7.26
N PRO A 15 -13.15 16.98 6.31
CA PRO A 15 -13.77 18.30 6.16
C PRO A 15 -14.51 18.82 7.40
N ASN A 16 -14.96 17.92 8.28
CA ASN A 16 -15.63 18.25 9.54
C ASN A 16 -14.66 18.65 10.67
N GLY A 17 -13.34 18.69 10.41
CA GLY A 17 -12.32 19.05 11.40
C GLY A 17 -11.71 17.86 12.14
N ASP A 18 -12.23 16.64 11.95
CA ASP A 18 -11.65 15.45 12.56
C ASP A 18 -10.28 15.15 11.96
N ARG A 19 -9.38 14.67 12.82
CA ARG A 19 -8.02 14.28 12.43
C ARG A 19 -7.72 12.89 12.96
N VAL A 20 -7.22 12.05 12.07
CA VAL A 20 -6.79 10.69 12.41
C VAL A 20 -5.31 10.55 12.09
N GLN A 21 -4.59 9.91 13.02
CA GLN A 21 -3.21 9.47 12.81
C GLN A 21 -3.23 7.96 12.55
N ASN A 22 -2.96 7.56 11.31
CA ASN A 22 -2.99 6.16 10.95
C ASN A 22 -1.68 5.45 11.35
N PHE A 23 -1.81 4.23 11.87
CA PHE A 23 -0.75 3.24 11.97
C PHE A 23 -1.05 2.13 10.97
N ILE A 24 -0.13 1.87 10.05
CA ILE A 24 -0.36 0.97 8.91
C ILE A 24 0.51 -0.27 9.05
N LEU A 25 -0.12 -1.45 8.95
CA LEU A 25 0.57 -2.73 8.82
C LEU A 25 0.63 -3.15 7.36
N ILE A 26 1.81 -3.57 6.91
CA ILE A 26 2.06 -4.01 5.54
C ILE A 26 2.43 -5.50 5.58
N LEU A 27 1.61 -6.30 4.93
CA LEU A 27 1.75 -7.75 4.85
C LEU A 27 2.05 -8.16 3.40
N HIS A 28 2.93 -9.15 3.24
CA HIS A 28 3.25 -9.71 1.94
C HIS A 28 2.64 -11.11 1.86
N ALA A 29 1.59 -11.25 1.06
CA ALA A 29 1.02 -12.54 0.72
C ALA A 29 1.86 -13.19 -0.38
N THR A 30 2.36 -14.40 -0.12
CA THR A 30 3.23 -15.14 -1.06
C THR A 30 2.46 -16.13 -1.91
N GLU A 31 1.25 -16.49 -1.50
CA GLU A 31 0.42 -17.52 -2.12
C GLU A 31 -1.03 -17.06 -2.11
N TRP A 32 -1.75 -17.36 -3.20
CA TRP A 32 -3.17 -17.08 -3.37
C TRP A 32 -3.77 -18.03 -4.41
N GLU A 33 -5.09 -18.20 -4.36
CA GLU A 33 -5.86 -18.98 -5.33
C GLU A 33 -7.14 -18.22 -5.75
N GLY A 34 -7.74 -18.63 -6.87
CA GLY A 34 -8.96 -18.02 -7.41
C GLY A 34 -8.71 -17.13 -8.64
N SER A 35 -9.57 -16.14 -8.85
CA SER A 35 -9.46 -15.20 -9.98
C SER A 35 -9.78 -13.78 -9.51
N LEU A 36 -9.09 -12.80 -10.08
CA LEU A 36 -9.27 -11.39 -9.74
C LEU A 36 -10.67 -10.94 -10.17
N ALA A 37 -11.43 -10.36 -9.25
CA ALA A 37 -12.79 -9.89 -9.50
C ALA A 37 -13.12 -8.65 -8.66
N CYS A 38 -13.71 -7.62 -9.28
CA CYS A 38 -14.33 -6.52 -8.56
C CYS A 38 -15.70 -7.00 -8.06
N LEU A 39 -15.76 -7.48 -6.83
CA LEU A 39 -17.01 -7.78 -6.15
C LEU A 39 -17.50 -6.50 -5.47
N ASP A 40 -18.78 -6.48 -5.05
CA ASP A 40 -19.40 -5.52 -4.11
C ASP A 40 -19.31 -4.00 -4.34
N GLY A 41 -18.58 -3.53 -5.35
CA GLY A 41 -18.52 -2.12 -5.75
C GLY A 41 -17.53 -1.27 -4.94
N GLU A 42 -16.77 -1.85 -4.00
CA GLU A 42 -15.69 -1.13 -3.32
C GLU A 42 -14.53 -0.78 -4.27
N SER A 43 -14.33 -1.60 -5.32
CA SER A 43 -13.33 -1.39 -6.36
C SER A 43 -13.97 -1.24 -7.75
N LEU A 44 -13.52 -0.25 -8.51
CA LEU A 44 -13.97 -0.02 -9.90
C LEU A 44 -13.17 -0.83 -10.93
N ALA A 45 -11.90 -1.11 -10.65
CA ALA A 45 -11.00 -1.88 -11.51
C ALA A 45 -9.90 -2.53 -10.67
N LEU A 46 -9.44 -3.71 -11.09
CA LEU A 46 -8.34 -4.45 -10.48
C LEU A 46 -7.45 -5.01 -11.59
N ASP A 47 -6.13 -4.88 -11.41
CA ASP A 47 -5.15 -5.44 -12.33
C ASP A 47 -3.82 -5.69 -11.62
N PHE A 48 -2.96 -6.49 -12.24
CA PHE A 48 -1.57 -6.67 -11.84
C PHE A 48 -0.67 -5.74 -12.67
N PHE A 49 0.10 -4.89 -11.98
CA PHE A 49 0.96 -3.91 -12.64
C PHE A 49 2.43 -4.29 -12.54
N ASP A 50 3.17 -4.06 -13.63
CA ASP A 50 4.63 -4.06 -13.59
C ASP A 50 5.11 -2.80 -12.83
N LEU A 51 6.13 -2.94 -11.98
CA LEU A 51 6.67 -1.84 -11.18
C LEU A 51 7.24 -0.68 -12.02
N LYS A 52 7.54 -0.91 -13.31
CA LYS A 52 7.96 0.11 -14.27
C LYS A 52 6.78 0.80 -14.96
N HIS A 53 5.57 0.25 -14.84
CA HIS A 53 4.35 0.70 -15.52
C HIS A 53 3.20 0.79 -14.51
N LEU A 54 3.40 1.58 -13.45
CA LEU A 54 2.40 1.78 -12.41
C LEU A 54 1.36 2.82 -12.84
N PRO A 55 0.09 2.67 -12.38
CA PRO A 55 -0.92 3.71 -12.54
C PRO A 55 -0.56 4.95 -11.70
N PRO A 56 -1.31 6.05 -11.80
CA PRO A 56 -1.19 7.17 -10.85
C PRO A 56 -1.27 6.68 -9.40
N LEU A 57 -0.32 7.14 -8.59
CA LEU A 57 -0.16 6.69 -7.20
C LEU A 57 -0.51 7.81 -6.23
N MET A 58 -0.99 7.42 -5.05
CA MET A 58 -1.13 8.31 -3.91
C MET A 58 0.26 8.58 -3.31
N LEU A 59 0.40 9.71 -2.61
CA LEU A 59 1.64 10.06 -1.89
C LEU A 59 2.06 8.98 -0.90
N THR A 60 1.09 8.25 -0.35
CA THR A 60 1.29 7.15 0.60
C THR A 60 1.89 5.89 -0.02
N ASP A 61 1.83 5.73 -1.34
CA ASP A 61 2.14 4.45 -1.99
C ASP A 61 3.63 4.34 -2.34
N MET A 62 4.23 5.47 -2.76
CA MET A 62 5.63 5.54 -3.18
C MET A 62 6.63 4.97 -2.15
N PRO A 63 6.54 5.31 -0.84
CA PRO A 63 7.47 4.73 0.15
C PRO A 63 7.32 3.21 0.30
N ILE A 64 6.08 2.69 0.15
CA ILE A 64 5.80 1.25 0.25
C ILE A 64 6.46 0.52 -0.92
N LEU A 65 6.25 1.02 -2.14
CA LEU A 65 6.79 0.41 -3.35
C LEU A 65 8.32 0.38 -3.36
N LYS A 66 8.98 1.47 -2.92
CA LYS A 66 10.44 1.51 -2.80
C LYS A 66 10.96 0.42 -1.84
N LYS A 67 10.30 0.27 -0.69
CA LYS A 67 10.66 -0.75 0.29
C LYS A 67 10.34 -2.16 -0.18
N PHE A 68 9.25 -2.34 -0.94
CA PHE A 68 8.95 -3.61 -1.58
C PHE A 68 10.02 -3.99 -2.62
N GLN A 69 10.52 -3.04 -3.41
CA GLN A 69 11.65 -3.26 -4.32
C GLN A 69 12.94 -3.66 -3.57
N GLU A 70 13.25 -2.97 -2.46
CA GLU A 70 14.38 -3.33 -1.59
C GLU A 70 14.23 -4.75 -1.03
N TYR A 71 13.01 -5.13 -0.63
CA TYR A 71 12.68 -6.49 -0.20
C TYR A 71 12.88 -7.50 -1.33
N LYS A 72 12.34 -7.27 -2.53
CA LYS A 72 12.53 -8.20 -3.67
C LYS A 72 14.01 -8.42 -4.00
N ARG A 73 14.86 -7.40 -3.83
CA ARG A 73 16.31 -7.50 -4.06
C ARG A 73 17.04 -8.25 -2.94
N SER A 74 16.66 -8.02 -1.69
CA SER A 74 17.43 -8.47 -0.52
C SER A 74 16.88 -9.73 0.15
N GLY A 75 15.63 -10.10 -0.11
CA GLY A 75 14.88 -11.11 0.63
C GLY A 75 14.54 -10.72 2.07
N LYS A 76 14.98 -9.54 2.54
CA LYS A 76 14.77 -9.07 3.92
C LYS A 76 13.64 -8.05 3.95
N LEU A 77 12.52 -8.43 4.55
CA LEU A 77 11.37 -7.55 4.69
C LEU A 77 11.61 -6.61 5.88
N GLN A 78 12.01 -5.38 5.60
CA GLN A 78 12.18 -4.32 6.59
C GLN A 78 11.56 -3.02 6.07
N LEU A 79 10.32 -2.78 6.45
CA LEU A 79 9.57 -1.55 6.23
C LEU A 79 9.50 -0.83 7.59
N PHE A 80 9.86 0.45 7.61
CA PHE A 80 9.97 1.31 8.80
C PHE A 80 8.95 2.45 8.72
#